data_AF-A0A7V1XHW5-F1
#
_entry.id   AF-A0A7V1XHW5-F1
#
_cell.length_a   1.000
_cell.length_b   1.000
_cell.length_c   1.000
_cell.angle_alpha   90.00
_cell.angle_beta   90.00
_cell.angle_gamma   90.00
#
_symmetry.space_group_name_H-M   'P 1'
#
loop_
_entity.id
_entity.type
_entity.pdbx_description
1 polymer ?
#
loop_
_entity_poly.entity_id
_entity_poly.type
_entity_poly.pdbx_seq_one_letter_code
_entity_poly.pdbx_strand_id
1 'polypeptide(L)'
;MAHIKFGTDGWRGVIAEDFTFANVQKVALATGLYFKKHPKVKNGVVVGYDARFLSKEFAHTTAQVIASVGVKVLLSDKISPTQMVSLGVVKKKAAGGVVITASHNPAKYNGFKIKGDFGGPAHPEMVAEVEKELASFHDSETLPITIKPFDELVKNKLIQFVDLTTLYVNDVQKKIEFDLIKSVRLKIMHDAMHGAGMGIPELLLPKIGTIRSDYNPSFGTTNPEPLPQNVEELAFEVRTGKYHMGFATDGDADRVGAIDEKGNFVDSHRIFAILLKYLVERKHLKGAVAKSLSVSELIPKMCKKYGIQMYETPVGFKHLCKLMTEKNIIIAGEESGGIAVQGHLPERDGIFIGFLLAEVMAVRRKKLSELVKELFDEFGEHHFGRIDKHLTQSEKEKVMKFFNAKPKKVGSFEITRIDTTDGVKLYTNNGWMLVRASGTEPLIRFYAEADSPKKVQQMLKAATTV
;
A
#
# COMPACT_ATOMS: atom_id res chain seq x y z
N MET A 1 7.52 29.42 -0.48
CA MET A 1 8.27 28.15 -0.29
C MET A 1 7.26 27.02 -0.32
N ALA A 2 7.58 25.89 -0.97
CA ALA A 2 6.68 24.74 -1.04
C ALA A 2 6.47 24.10 0.36
N HIS A 3 5.22 23.78 0.69
CA HIS A 3 4.82 23.32 2.03
C HIS A 3 5.09 21.82 2.20
N ILE A 4 6.03 21.45 3.07
CA ILE A 4 6.22 20.04 3.47
C ILE A 4 5.10 19.68 4.44
N LYS A 5 4.31 18.64 4.12
CA LYS A 5 3.22 18.17 4.98
C LYS A 5 3.12 16.66 4.92
N PHE A 6 3.22 15.99 6.06
CA PHE A 6 3.03 14.55 6.13
C PHE A 6 1.54 14.20 6.01
N GLY A 7 1.21 13.33 5.06
CA GLY A 7 -0.13 12.81 4.85
C GLY A 7 -0.37 11.49 5.59
N THR A 8 -1.19 10.64 4.99
CA THR A 8 -1.54 9.33 5.57
C THR A 8 -0.35 8.38 5.64
N ASP A 9 0.57 8.44 4.68
CA ASP A 9 1.71 7.54 4.54
C ASP A 9 2.90 8.28 3.92
N GLY A 10 3.53 9.13 4.73
CA GLY A 10 4.66 9.98 4.32
C GLY A 10 4.27 11.33 3.75
N TRP A 11 5.28 12.09 3.33
CA TRP A 11 5.12 13.32 2.55
C TRP A 11 5.14 13.00 1.05
N ARG A 12 4.27 13.61 0.26
CA ARG A 12 4.24 13.49 -1.21
C ARG A 12 4.24 14.89 -1.81
N GLY A 13 4.93 15.05 -2.93
CA GLY A 13 5.00 16.33 -3.65
C GLY A 13 5.27 16.13 -5.13
N VAL A 14 4.98 17.15 -5.93
CA VAL A 14 5.32 17.16 -7.36
C VAL A 14 6.81 17.42 -7.51
N ILE A 15 7.51 16.61 -8.30
CA ILE A 15 8.94 16.75 -8.55
C ILE A 15 9.21 18.13 -9.15
N ALA A 16 10.29 18.78 -8.69
CA ALA A 16 10.71 20.13 -9.06
C ALA A 16 9.81 21.31 -8.61
N GLU A 17 8.56 21.05 -8.22
CA GLU A 17 7.70 22.05 -7.55
C GLU A 17 7.86 21.97 -6.03
N ASP A 18 7.36 20.88 -5.43
CA ASP A 18 7.37 20.68 -3.98
C ASP A 18 8.44 19.68 -3.56
N PHE A 19 8.61 18.60 -4.33
CA PHE A 19 9.56 17.54 -4.07
C PHE A 19 10.91 17.86 -4.72
N THR A 20 11.63 18.78 -4.08
CA THR A 20 12.95 19.27 -4.50
C THR A 20 14.06 18.70 -3.63
N PHE A 21 15.31 18.73 -4.10
CA PHE A 21 16.47 18.30 -3.29
C PHE A 21 16.56 19.07 -1.98
N ALA A 22 16.31 20.38 -1.98
CA ALA A 22 16.32 21.21 -0.77
C ALA A 22 15.29 20.74 0.26
N ASN A 23 14.06 20.45 -0.18
CA ASN A 23 13.01 19.95 0.73
C ASN A 23 13.30 18.52 1.20
N VAL A 24 13.81 17.65 0.32
CA VAL A 24 14.25 16.29 0.71
C VAL A 24 15.37 16.35 1.76
N GLN A 25 16.34 17.27 1.63
CA GLN A 25 17.39 17.44 2.63
C GLN A 25 16.83 17.89 3.98
N LYS A 26 15.86 18.82 4.01
CA LYS A 26 15.18 19.24 5.24
C LYS A 26 14.48 18.06 5.92
N VAL A 27 13.70 17.29 5.17
CA VAL A 27 13.00 16.11 5.72
C VAL A 27 13.97 15.02 6.17
N ALA A 28 15.01 14.76 5.39
CA ALA A 28 16.06 13.80 5.73
C ALA A 28 16.82 14.21 6.99
N LEU A 29 17.10 15.52 7.18
CA LEU A 29 17.75 16.03 8.38
C LEU A 29 16.87 15.81 9.61
N ALA A 30 15.61 16.21 9.54
CA ALA A 30 14.65 16.02 10.63
C ALA A 30 14.54 14.53 11.02
N THR A 31 14.43 13.67 10.01
CA THR A 31 14.38 12.21 10.18
C THR A 31 15.68 11.65 10.78
N GLY A 32 16.84 12.16 10.35
CA GLY A 32 18.14 11.78 10.90
C GLY A 32 18.32 12.19 12.36
N LEU A 33 17.88 13.40 12.73
CA LEU A 33 17.90 13.89 14.12
C LEU A 33 16.98 13.08 15.03
N TYR A 34 15.80 12.71 14.55
CA TYR A 34 14.90 11.79 15.24
C TYR A 34 15.57 10.42 15.47
N PHE A 35 16.08 9.77 14.42
CA PHE A 35 16.71 8.44 14.56
C PHE A 35 18.01 8.47 15.36
N LYS A 36 18.72 9.60 15.42
CA LYS A 36 19.92 9.76 16.25
C LYS A 36 19.64 9.52 17.74
N LYS A 37 18.42 9.80 18.19
CA LYS A 37 17.94 9.60 19.56
C LYS A 37 17.40 8.17 19.80
N HIS A 38 17.30 7.33 18.75
CA HIS A 38 16.66 6.03 18.85
C HIS A 38 17.59 4.97 19.51
N PRO A 39 17.08 4.08 20.39
CA PRO A 39 17.91 3.07 21.07
C PRO A 39 18.68 2.13 20.14
N LYS A 40 18.15 1.89 18.93
CA LYS A 40 18.75 1.03 17.90
C LYS A 40 19.63 1.78 16.88
N VAL A 41 19.93 3.07 17.09
CA VAL A 41 20.68 3.91 16.13
C VAL A 41 22.00 3.29 15.65
N LYS A 42 22.69 2.54 16.51
CA LYS A 42 23.94 1.83 16.18
C LYS A 42 23.80 0.83 15.02
N ASN A 43 22.60 0.29 14.79
CA ASN A 43 22.32 -0.63 13.70
C ASN A 43 22.00 0.10 12.39
N GLY A 44 21.83 1.42 12.45
CA GLY A 44 21.58 2.30 11.32
C GLY A 44 20.11 2.42 10.94
N VAL A 45 19.87 3.11 9.82
CA VAL A 45 18.56 3.33 9.18
C VAL A 45 18.61 2.75 7.77
N VAL A 46 17.58 2.01 7.35
CA VAL A 46 17.52 1.43 6.00
C VAL A 46 16.88 2.44 5.05
N VAL A 47 17.50 2.71 3.90
CA VAL A 47 16.96 3.64 2.89
C VAL A 47 16.79 2.89 1.57
N GLY A 48 15.60 2.96 0.97
CA GLY A 48 15.32 2.41 -0.36
C GLY A 48 14.46 3.34 -1.19
N TYR A 49 14.22 2.96 -2.44
CA TYR A 49 13.56 3.81 -3.42
C TYR A 49 12.87 3.01 -4.53
N ASP A 50 11.80 3.56 -5.09
CA ASP A 50 11.06 2.95 -6.20
C ASP A 50 11.60 3.35 -7.59
N ALA A 51 10.88 2.96 -8.65
CA ALA A 51 11.26 3.17 -10.04
C ALA A 51 10.98 4.58 -10.59
N ARG A 52 10.55 5.55 -9.76
CA ARG A 52 10.19 6.89 -10.24
C ARG A 52 11.40 7.69 -10.67
N PHE A 53 11.14 8.70 -11.50
CA PHE A 53 12.13 9.70 -11.85
C PHE A 53 12.74 10.33 -10.59
N LEU A 54 14.08 10.40 -10.54
CA LEU A 54 14.90 10.92 -9.45
C LEU A 54 14.81 10.19 -8.09
N SER A 55 14.05 9.08 -7.98
CA SER A 55 13.94 8.33 -6.72
C SER A 55 15.28 7.86 -6.17
N LYS A 56 16.20 7.42 -7.05
CA LYS A 56 17.57 7.03 -6.68
C LYS A 56 18.35 8.20 -6.11
N GLU A 57 18.35 9.34 -6.78
CA GLU A 57 19.10 10.54 -6.41
C GLU A 57 18.58 11.14 -5.09
N PHE A 58 17.26 11.14 -4.90
CA PHE A 58 16.64 11.55 -3.63
C PHE A 58 16.98 10.59 -2.48
N ALA A 59 17.08 9.28 -2.74
CA ALA A 59 17.53 8.32 -1.74
C ALA A 59 19.02 8.49 -1.38
N HIS A 60 19.88 8.78 -2.36
CA HIS A 60 21.29 9.10 -2.11
C HIS A 60 21.42 10.39 -1.29
N THR A 61 20.65 11.43 -1.63
CA THR A 61 20.58 12.68 -0.87
C THR A 61 20.12 12.43 0.57
N THR A 62 19.08 11.62 0.74
CA THR A 62 18.55 11.24 2.06
C THR A 62 19.61 10.52 2.88
N ALA A 63 20.29 9.53 2.29
CA ALA A 63 21.37 8.80 2.94
C ALA A 63 22.54 9.72 3.33
N GLN A 64 22.93 10.64 2.44
CA GLN A 64 24.00 11.61 2.67
C GLN A 64 23.71 12.52 3.87
N VAL A 65 22.50 13.06 3.93
CA VAL A 65 22.08 13.97 5.01
C VAL A 65 22.00 13.24 6.35
N ILE A 66 21.34 12.08 6.40
CA ILE A 66 21.22 11.28 7.64
C ILE A 66 22.61 10.85 8.13
N ALA A 67 23.50 10.43 7.23
CA ALA A 67 24.86 10.05 7.58
C ALA A 67 25.72 11.24 8.04
N SER A 68 25.46 12.45 7.53
CA SER A 68 26.19 13.67 7.94
C SER A 68 25.95 14.05 9.41
N VAL A 69 24.80 13.66 10.00
CA VAL A 69 24.53 13.83 11.45
C VAL A 69 25.06 12.69 12.33
N GLY A 70 25.80 11.73 11.73
CA GLY A 70 26.45 10.62 12.42
C GLY A 70 25.61 9.35 12.54
N VAL A 71 24.49 9.25 11.82
CA VAL A 71 23.63 8.04 11.82
C VAL A 71 24.04 7.12 10.67
N LYS A 72 24.36 5.86 10.97
CA LYS A 72 24.67 4.87 9.94
C LYS A 72 23.45 4.66 9.02
N VAL A 73 23.69 4.58 7.72
CA VAL A 73 22.67 4.30 6.69
C VAL A 73 23.00 3.01 5.95
N LEU A 74 21.99 2.15 5.82
CA LEU A 74 21.99 0.96 4.97
C LEU A 74 21.17 1.31 3.72
N LEU A 75 21.85 1.76 2.67
CA LEU A 75 21.22 2.21 1.43
C LEU A 75 21.03 1.02 0.48
N SER A 76 19.84 0.85 -0.08
CA SER A 76 19.61 -0.19 -1.09
C SER A 76 20.49 0.04 -2.31
N ASP A 77 21.07 -1.02 -2.84
CA ASP A 77 21.93 -0.98 -4.03
C ASP A 77 21.13 -0.86 -5.34
N LYS A 78 19.82 -1.12 -5.30
CA LYS A 78 18.92 -1.21 -6.44
C LYS A 78 17.54 -0.64 -6.10
N ILE A 79 16.70 -0.48 -7.12
CA ILE A 79 15.25 -0.23 -6.94
C ILE A 79 14.69 -1.30 -6.00
N SER A 80 13.89 -0.87 -5.03
CA SER A 80 13.42 -1.74 -3.95
C SER A 80 11.97 -1.44 -3.60
N PRO A 81 11.08 -2.44 -3.67
CA PRO A 81 9.75 -2.36 -3.10
C PRO A 81 9.74 -1.94 -1.63
N THR A 82 8.65 -1.30 -1.20
CA THR A 82 8.48 -0.81 0.19
C THR A 82 8.71 -1.92 1.22
N GLN A 83 8.13 -3.10 0.98
CA GLN A 83 8.25 -4.29 1.85
C GLN A 83 9.69 -4.79 1.99
N MET A 84 10.57 -4.58 1.00
CA MET A 84 11.97 -5.04 1.12
C MET A 84 12.76 -4.13 2.05
N VAL A 85 12.47 -2.82 2.04
CA VAL A 85 13.01 -1.88 3.04
C VAL A 85 12.51 -2.26 4.43
N SER A 86 11.20 -2.49 4.57
CA SER A 86 10.57 -2.93 5.81
C SER A 86 11.18 -4.22 6.37
N LEU A 87 11.41 -5.22 5.53
CA LEU A 87 12.09 -6.45 5.91
C LEU A 87 13.55 -6.18 6.30
N GLY A 88 14.24 -5.32 5.55
CA GLY A 88 15.59 -4.86 5.85
C GLY A 88 15.68 -4.27 7.26
N VAL A 89 14.72 -3.42 7.65
CA VAL A 89 14.66 -2.83 9.00
C VAL A 89 14.58 -3.92 10.06
N VAL A 90 13.66 -4.87 9.90
CA VAL A 90 13.45 -5.97 10.87
C VAL A 90 14.67 -6.88 10.95
N LYS A 91 15.20 -7.36 9.80
CA LYS A 91 16.32 -8.32 9.77
C LYS A 91 17.64 -7.72 10.20
N LYS A 92 17.88 -6.43 9.93
CA LYS A 92 19.07 -5.71 10.38
C LYS A 92 18.91 -5.10 11.77
N LYS A 93 17.73 -5.23 12.39
CA LYS A 93 17.36 -4.63 13.68
C LYS A 93 17.64 -3.12 13.68
N ALA A 94 17.40 -2.46 12.55
CA ALA A 94 17.67 -1.05 12.34
C ALA A 94 16.79 -0.17 13.24
N ALA A 95 17.16 1.11 13.38
CA ALA A 95 16.36 2.10 14.09
C ALA A 95 15.05 2.46 13.38
N GLY A 96 14.96 2.12 12.10
CA GLY A 96 13.82 2.40 11.23
C GLY A 96 14.29 2.43 9.79
N GLY A 97 13.45 2.99 8.92
CA GLY A 97 13.79 3.14 7.51
C GLY A 97 13.11 4.31 6.83
N VAL A 98 13.55 4.58 5.61
CA VAL A 98 12.97 5.55 4.69
C VAL A 98 12.75 4.90 3.34
N VAL A 99 11.59 5.11 2.73
CA VAL A 99 11.32 4.72 1.35
C VAL A 99 11.01 5.97 0.53
N ILE A 100 11.77 6.18 -0.54
CA ILE A 100 11.50 7.23 -1.52
C ILE A 100 10.54 6.70 -2.57
N THR A 101 9.28 7.12 -2.47
CA THR A 101 8.19 6.69 -3.35
C THR A 101 6.92 7.49 -3.11
N ALA A 102 6.14 7.71 -4.18
CA ALA A 102 4.75 8.17 -4.09
C ALA A 102 3.70 7.05 -4.33
N SER A 103 4.08 5.78 -4.21
CA SER A 103 3.21 4.59 -4.36
C SER A 103 2.48 4.58 -5.70
N HIS A 104 1.18 4.86 -5.72
CA HIS A 104 0.30 4.82 -6.88
C HIS A 104 0.10 6.19 -7.57
N ASN A 105 0.67 7.27 -7.02
CA ASN A 105 0.51 8.59 -7.63
C ASN A 105 1.06 8.63 -9.07
N PRO A 106 0.60 9.56 -9.92
CA PRO A 106 1.16 9.78 -11.25
C PRO A 106 2.69 9.98 -11.24
N ALA A 107 3.35 9.74 -12.37
CA ALA A 107 4.82 9.79 -12.51
C ALA A 107 5.48 11.09 -12.05
N LYS A 108 4.78 12.23 -12.16
CA LYS A 108 5.27 13.54 -11.72
C LYS A 108 5.44 13.69 -10.21
N TYR A 109 4.87 12.79 -9.41
CA TYR A 109 4.98 12.82 -7.95
C TYR A 109 6.13 11.94 -7.47
N ASN A 110 6.77 12.36 -6.39
CA ASN A 110 7.60 11.51 -5.54
C ASN A 110 7.21 11.70 -4.07
N GLY A 111 7.77 10.90 -3.18
CA GLY A 111 7.39 10.91 -1.77
C GLY A 111 8.46 10.37 -0.84
N PHE A 112 8.29 10.65 0.44
CA PHE A 112 9.19 10.30 1.53
C PHE A 112 8.38 9.61 2.63
N LYS A 113 8.50 8.28 2.72
CA LYS A 113 7.83 7.46 3.74
C LYS A 113 8.81 7.10 4.85
N ILE A 114 8.36 7.21 6.10
CA ILE A 114 9.15 6.82 7.28
C ILE A 114 8.65 5.46 7.78
N LYS A 115 9.57 4.56 8.11
CA LYS A 115 9.30 3.24 8.68
C LYS A 115 9.80 3.18 10.13
N GLY A 116 8.99 2.62 11.02
CA GLY A 116 9.38 2.35 12.40
C GLY A 116 10.36 1.17 12.47
N ASP A 117 10.96 0.96 13.64
CA ASP A 117 11.91 -0.13 13.89
C ASP A 117 11.26 -1.54 13.87
N PHE A 118 9.93 -1.60 13.89
CA PHE A 118 9.10 -2.78 13.67
C PHE A 118 8.85 -3.09 12.18
N GLY A 119 9.36 -2.26 11.27
CA GLY A 119 9.30 -2.46 9.81
C GLY A 119 8.05 -1.94 9.11
N GLY A 120 6.99 -1.58 9.82
CA GLY A 120 5.80 -0.96 9.21
C GLY A 120 5.90 0.56 9.08
N PRO A 121 4.85 1.25 8.58
CA PRO A 121 4.79 2.70 8.53
C PRO A 121 4.97 3.30 9.93
N ALA A 122 5.71 4.40 10.02
CA ALA A 122 5.90 5.12 11.28
C ALA A 122 4.54 5.48 11.91
N HIS A 123 4.42 5.26 13.21
CA HIS A 123 3.21 5.64 13.94
C HIS A 123 3.05 7.17 13.95
N PRO A 124 1.81 7.70 14.11
CA PRO A 124 1.57 9.14 14.15
C PRO A 124 2.46 9.91 15.13
N GLU A 125 2.75 9.33 16.29
CA GLU A 125 3.58 9.95 17.32
C GLU A 125 5.04 10.09 16.86
N MET A 126 5.55 9.15 16.06
CA MET A 126 6.90 9.22 15.49
C MET A 126 6.98 10.30 14.40
N VAL A 127 5.95 10.41 13.56
CA VAL A 127 5.88 11.44 12.52
C VAL A 127 5.82 12.83 13.15
N ALA A 128 5.06 13.00 14.23
CA ALA A 128 4.98 14.26 14.96
C ALA A 128 6.34 14.72 15.52
N GLU A 129 7.16 13.78 16.02
CA GLU A 129 8.52 14.11 16.48
C GLU A 129 9.42 14.54 15.30
N VAL A 130 9.28 13.93 14.12
CA VAL A 130 10.02 14.36 12.92
C VAL A 130 9.53 15.74 12.46
N GLU A 131 8.23 16.00 12.47
CA GLU A 131 7.68 17.33 12.14
C GLU A 131 8.16 18.40 13.12
N LYS A 132 8.31 18.05 14.40
CA LYS A 132 8.87 18.93 15.43
C LYS A 132 10.34 19.27 15.17
N GLU A 133 11.16 18.29 14.79
CA GLU A 133 12.55 18.56 14.36
C GLU A 133 12.55 19.48 13.13
N LEU A 134 11.71 19.19 12.13
CA LEU A 134 11.60 19.96 10.89
C LEU A 134 11.21 21.42 11.13
N ALA A 135 10.28 21.68 12.05
CA ALA A 135 9.79 23.03 12.34
C ALA A 135 10.91 24.01 12.72
N SER A 136 12.00 23.53 13.33
CA SER A 136 13.13 24.37 13.76
C SER A 136 13.95 24.98 12.61
N PHE A 137 13.85 24.43 11.39
CA PHE A 137 14.58 24.90 10.21
C PHE A 137 13.74 24.85 8.93
N HIS A 138 12.41 24.73 9.05
CA HIS A 138 11.51 24.60 7.89
C HIS A 138 11.62 25.79 6.94
N ASP A 139 11.59 27.01 7.48
CA ASP A 139 11.66 28.26 6.74
C ASP A 139 13.08 28.75 6.48
N SER A 140 14.09 28.02 6.97
CA SER A 140 15.49 28.37 6.73
C SER A 140 15.88 28.10 5.27
N GLU A 141 16.63 29.01 4.66
CA GLU A 141 17.24 28.82 3.35
C GLU A 141 18.39 27.82 3.38
N THR A 142 19.06 27.71 4.53
CA THR A 142 20.22 26.83 4.74
C THR A 142 19.95 25.80 5.84
N LEU A 143 20.57 24.64 5.73
CA LEU A 143 20.46 23.61 6.77
C LEU A 143 21.37 23.96 7.94
N PRO A 144 20.97 23.66 9.20
CA PRO A 144 21.80 23.89 10.38
C PRO A 144 22.94 22.85 10.52
N ILE A 145 23.39 22.25 9.42
CA ILE A 145 24.48 21.29 9.35
C ILE A 145 25.31 21.47 8.08
N THR A 146 26.56 21.03 8.10
CA THR A 146 27.35 20.82 6.88
C THR A 146 27.11 19.41 6.37
N ILE A 147 26.57 19.27 5.15
CA ILE A 147 26.44 17.98 4.48
C ILE A 147 27.84 17.52 4.03
N LYS A 148 28.26 16.33 4.48
CA LYS A 148 29.56 15.75 4.11
C LYS A 148 29.52 15.14 2.72
N PRO A 149 30.65 15.07 1.98
CA PRO A 149 30.71 14.40 0.68
C PRO A 149 30.27 12.93 0.77
N PHE A 150 29.48 12.46 -0.21
CA PHE A 150 28.93 11.10 -0.23
C PHE A 150 30.04 10.04 -0.16
N ASP A 151 31.10 10.19 -0.95
CA ASP A 151 32.22 9.24 -1.00
C ASP A 151 32.98 9.15 0.32
N GLU A 152 33.08 10.25 1.07
CA GLU A 152 33.66 10.25 2.42
C GLU A 152 32.80 9.42 3.38
N LEU A 153 31.48 9.59 3.32
CA LEU A 153 30.54 8.84 4.16
C LEU A 153 30.54 7.34 3.85
N VAL A 154 30.70 6.97 2.58
CA VAL A 154 30.88 5.56 2.16
C VAL A 154 32.22 5.02 2.65
N LYS A 155 33.32 5.75 2.43
CA LYS A 155 34.67 5.36 2.89
C LYS A 155 34.72 5.15 4.40
N ASN A 156 34.04 6.01 5.16
CA ASN A 156 33.94 5.94 6.62
C ASN A 156 32.87 4.94 7.10
N LYS A 157 32.25 4.17 6.20
CA LYS A 157 31.24 3.14 6.48
C LYS A 157 29.98 3.68 7.17
N LEU A 158 29.72 4.99 7.10
CA LEU A 158 28.48 5.62 7.53
C LEU A 158 27.37 5.41 6.51
N ILE A 159 27.69 5.25 5.22
CA ILE A 159 26.77 4.74 4.21
C ILE A 159 27.30 3.37 3.76
N GLN A 160 26.43 2.36 3.79
CA GLN A 160 26.74 1.01 3.31
C GLN A 160 25.64 0.54 2.38
N PHE A 161 26.01 0.06 1.20
CA PHE A 161 25.06 -0.56 0.28
C PHE A 161 24.61 -1.93 0.80
N VAL A 162 23.33 -2.25 0.64
CA VAL A 162 22.74 -3.50 1.10
C VAL A 162 21.87 -4.13 0.02
N ASP A 163 22.07 -5.43 -0.21
CA ASP A 163 21.20 -6.25 -1.08
C ASP A 163 19.93 -6.63 -0.31
N LEU A 164 18.87 -5.85 -0.52
CA LEU A 164 17.54 -6.12 0.03
C LEU A 164 16.78 -7.18 -0.78
N THR A 165 17.11 -7.36 -2.06
CA THR A 165 16.45 -8.32 -2.96
C THR A 165 16.67 -9.74 -2.46
N THR A 166 17.92 -10.13 -2.23
CA THR A 166 18.26 -11.48 -1.73
C THR A 166 17.67 -11.71 -0.35
N LEU A 167 17.66 -10.69 0.52
CA LEU A 167 17.03 -10.77 1.84
C LEU A 167 15.53 -11.09 1.73
N TYR A 168 14.83 -10.40 0.83
CA TYR A 168 13.39 -10.56 0.60
C TYR A 168 13.04 -11.91 -0.04
N VAL A 169 13.70 -12.25 -1.15
CA VAL A 169 13.46 -13.52 -1.85
C VAL A 169 13.63 -14.71 -0.91
N ASN A 170 14.70 -14.73 -0.11
CA ASN A 170 14.95 -15.79 0.86
C ASN A 170 13.92 -15.86 2.00
N ASP A 171 13.30 -14.75 2.38
CA ASP A 171 12.27 -14.72 3.43
C ASP A 171 10.92 -15.21 2.88
N VAL A 172 10.54 -14.77 1.67
CA VAL A 172 9.29 -15.17 1.02
C VAL A 172 9.32 -16.65 0.62
N GLN A 173 10.46 -17.15 0.10
CA GLN A 173 10.62 -18.58 -0.24
C GLN A 173 10.38 -19.52 0.93
N LYS A 174 10.57 -19.06 2.17
CA LYS A 174 10.34 -19.87 3.39
C LYS A 174 8.90 -19.84 3.88
N LYS A 175 8.10 -18.90 3.38
CA LYS A 175 6.75 -18.60 3.89
C LYS A 175 5.64 -18.99 2.93
N ILE A 176 5.96 -19.11 1.64
CA ILE A 176 5.03 -19.51 0.59
C ILE A 176 5.40 -20.90 0.07
N GLU A 177 4.40 -21.73 -0.16
CA GLU A 177 4.53 -23.10 -0.67
C GLU A 177 4.81 -23.13 -2.19
N PHE A 178 5.94 -22.55 -2.63
CA PHE A 178 6.28 -22.46 -4.06
C PHE A 178 6.38 -23.83 -4.75
N ASP A 179 6.82 -24.87 -4.04
CA ASP A 179 6.92 -26.21 -4.63
C ASP A 179 5.54 -26.81 -4.90
N LEU A 180 4.54 -26.51 -4.06
CA LEU A 180 3.17 -26.86 -4.34
C LEU A 180 2.66 -26.12 -5.58
N ILE A 181 2.87 -24.81 -5.67
CA ILE A 181 2.50 -23.99 -6.84
C ILE A 181 3.09 -24.56 -8.13
N LYS A 182 4.38 -24.95 -8.11
CA LYS A 182 5.06 -25.60 -9.24
C LYS A 182 4.47 -26.99 -9.55
N SER A 183 4.17 -27.79 -8.54
CA SER A 183 3.67 -29.17 -8.71
C SER A 183 2.32 -29.23 -9.43
N VAL A 184 1.43 -28.28 -9.15
CA VAL A 184 0.13 -28.15 -9.83
C VAL A 184 0.22 -27.36 -11.14
N ARG A 185 1.43 -26.94 -11.54
CA ARG A 185 1.73 -26.23 -12.78
C ARG A 185 0.89 -24.95 -12.97
N LEU A 186 0.70 -24.18 -11.90
CA LEU A 186 0.02 -22.89 -11.99
C LEU A 186 0.83 -21.92 -12.86
N LYS A 187 0.30 -21.65 -14.05
CA LYS A 187 0.72 -20.57 -14.94
C LYS A 187 0.20 -19.22 -14.41
N ILE A 188 1.10 -18.35 -13.97
CA ILE A 188 0.79 -17.07 -13.32
C ILE A 188 1.42 -15.93 -14.15
N MET A 189 0.72 -14.82 -14.28
CA MET A 189 1.23 -13.58 -14.86
C MET A 189 1.41 -12.52 -13.78
N HIS A 190 2.53 -11.80 -13.78
CA HIS A 190 2.71 -10.61 -12.96
C HIS A 190 2.80 -9.36 -13.83
N ASP A 191 2.20 -8.28 -13.36
CA ASP A 191 2.30 -6.97 -13.96
C ASP A 191 2.93 -6.00 -12.96
N ALA A 192 4.17 -5.60 -13.23
CA ALA A 192 4.88 -4.69 -12.35
C ALA A 192 4.42 -3.24 -12.53
N MET A 193 3.63 -2.94 -13.57
CA MET A 193 3.21 -1.58 -13.93
C MET A 193 4.40 -0.59 -14.03
N HIS A 194 5.56 -1.07 -14.46
CA HIS A 194 6.87 -0.38 -14.44
C HIS A 194 7.35 0.07 -13.04
N GLY A 195 6.72 -0.44 -11.98
CA GLY A 195 7.01 -0.16 -10.58
C GLY A 195 8.15 -1.01 -10.00
N ALA A 196 8.41 -0.82 -8.71
CA ALA A 196 9.53 -1.42 -8.00
C ALA A 196 9.45 -2.96 -7.88
N GLY A 197 8.28 -3.55 -8.14
CA GLY A 197 8.11 -5.00 -8.14
C GLY A 197 8.77 -5.73 -9.32
N MET A 198 9.31 -5.00 -10.30
CA MET A 198 9.97 -5.56 -11.49
C MET A 198 11.09 -6.55 -11.11
N GLY A 199 11.15 -7.68 -11.81
CA GLY A 199 12.18 -8.71 -11.62
C GLY A 199 12.07 -9.55 -10.35
N ILE A 200 11.28 -9.15 -9.36
CA ILE A 200 11.19 -9.86 -8.07
C ILE A 200 10.40 -11.18 -8.21
N PRO A 201 9.22 -11.22 -8.86
CA PRO A 201 8.49 -12.47 -9.02
C PRO A 201 9.23 -13.54 -9.82
N GLU A 202 10.08 -13.16 -10.77
CA GLU A 202 10.92 -14.06 -11.57
C GLU A 202 11.96 -14.78 -10.68
N LEU A 203 12.48 -14.10 -9.65
CA LEU A 203 13.40 -14.71 -8.68
C LEU A 203 12.70 -15.70 -7.73
N LEU A 204 11.40 -15.52 -7.51
CA LEU A 204 10.58 -16.38 -6.65
C LEU A 204 10.01 -17.59 -7.42
N LEU A 205 9.54 -17.36 -8.65
CA LEU A 205 8.95 -18.35 -9.54
C LEU A 205 9.49 -18.16 -10.97
N PRO A 206 10.60 -18.80 -11.36
CA PRO A 206 11.29 -18.54 -12.63
C PRO A 206 10.49 -18.74 -13.93
N LYS A 207 9.33 -19.40 -13.87
CA LYS A 207 8.43 -19.62 -15.03
C LYS A 207 7.20 -18.71 -15.01
N ILE A 208 7.17 -17.72 -14.13
CA ILE A 208 6.11 -16.70 -14.13
C ILE A 208 6.19 -15.89 -15.43
N GLY A 209 5.04 -15.56 -16.00
CA GLY A 209 4.98 -14.55 -17.06
C GLY A 209 5.04 -13.17 -16.45
N THR A 210 5.63 -12.20 -17.16
CA THR A 210 5.68 -10.82 -16.71
C THR A 210 5.38 -9.83 -17.83
N ILE A 211 4.66 -8.76 -17.51
CA ILE A 211 4.47 -7.59 -18.38
C ILE A 211 4.83 -6.32 -17.63
N ARG A 212 5.23 -5.28 -18.38
CA ARG A 212 5.63 -3.97 -17.83
C ARG A 212 6.67 -4.10 -16.70
N SER A 213 7.56 -5.10 -16.80
CA SER A 213 8.63 -5.44 -15.83
C SER A 213 9.97 -4.78 -16.18
N ASP A 214 9.94 -3.77 -17.05
CA ASP A 214 11.07 -2.94 -17.42
C ASP A 214 11.06 -1.59 -16.68
N TYR A 215 12.25 -1.02 -16.48
CA TYR A 215 12.38 0.29 -15.86
C TYR A 215 11.87 1.39 -16.80
N ASN A 216 10.70 1.94 -16.46
CA ASN A 216 10.12 3.09 -17.13
C ASN A 216 9.58 4.09 -16.09
N PRO A 217 10.31 5.15 -15.76
CA PRO A 217 9.93 6.10 -14.70
C PRO A 217 8.70 6.95 -15.02
N SER A 218 8.19 6.90 -16.26
CA SER A 218 6.93 7.52 -16.65
C SER A 218 5.69 6.67 -16.32
N PHE A 219 5.89 5.39 -16.00
CA PHE A 219 4.83 4.37 -15.91
C PHE A 219 4.01 4.17 -17.20
N GLY A 220 4.52 4.67 -18.35
CA GLY A 220 3.79 4.61 -19.61
C GLY A 220 2.58 5.56 -19.63
N THR A 221 1.44 5.08 -20.11
CA THR A 221 0.21 5.87 -20.25
C THR A 221 -0.76 5.69 -19.07
N THR A 222 -0.39 4.88 -18.08
CA THR A 222 -1.28 4.46 -16.99
C THR A 222 -0.65 4.78 -15.64
N ASN A 223 -1.45 5.22 -14.67
CA ASN A 223 -0.96 5.35 -13.31
C ASN A 223 -0.64 3.96 -12.73
N PRO A 224 0.42 3.81 -11.92
CA PRO A 224 0.80 2.52 -11.34
C PRO A 224 -0.10 2.20 -10.14
N GLU A 225 -1.40 2.02 -10.37
CA GLU A 225 -2.40 1.61 -9.38
C GLU A 225 -3.16 0.38 -9.91
N PRO A 226 -3.18 -0.76 -9.20
CA PRO A 226 -3.91 -1.97 -9.60
C PRO A 226 -5.44 -1.83 -9.57
N LEU A 227 -6.00 -0.99 -10.44
CA LEU A 227 -7.42 -0.80 -10.65
C LEU A 227 -7.87 -1.44 -11.97
N PRO A 228 -9.16 -1.82 -12.12
CA PRO A 228 -9.66 -2.47 -13.32
C PRO A 228 -9.22 -1.80 -14.64
N GLN A 229 -9.37 -0.48 -14.73
CA GLN A 229 -9.03 0.31 -15.92
C GLN A 229 -7.52 0.39 -16.21
N ASN A 230 -6.66 0.09 -15.23
CA ASN A 230 -5.21 0.19 -15.36
C ASN A 230 -4.54 -1.16 -15.66
N VAL A 231 -5.30 -2.27 -15.58
CA VAL A 231 -4.80 -3.64 -15.74
C VAL A 231 -5.52 -4.39 -16.87
N GLU A 232 -6.08 -3.66 -17.84
CA GLU A 232 -6.74 -4.25 -19.00
C GLU A 232 -5.78 -5.10 -19.85
N GLU A 233 -4.51 -4.67 -19.98
CA GLU A 233 -3.45 -5.43 -20.64
C GLU A 233 -3.19 -6.75 -19.92
N LEU A 234 -3.05 -6.74 -18.59
CA LEU A 234 -2.93 -7.96 -17.78
C LEU A 234 -4.14 -8.88 -17.99
N ALA A 235 -5.35 -8.34 -18.01
CA ALA A 235 -6.56 -9.12 -18.21
C ALA A 235 -6.67 -9.74 -19.61
N PHE A 236 -6.18 -9.02 -20.62
CA PHE A 236 -6.05 -9.54 -21.97
C PHE A 236 -5.04 -10.69 -21.99
N GLU A 237 -3.82 -10.48 -21.50
CA GLU A 237 -2.74 -11.46 -21.50
C GLU A 237 -3.07 -12.72 -20.70
N VAL A 238 -3.73 -12.58 -19.55
CA VAL A 238 -4.16 -13.73 -18.74
C VAL A 238 -5.10 -14.63 -19.55
N ARG A 239 -6.08 -14.03 -20.23
CA ARG A 239 -7.10 -14.75 -20.99
C ARG A 239 -6.54 -15.34 -22.29
N THR A 240 -5.80 -14.57 -23.07
CA THR A 240 -5.25 -15.02 -24.37
C THR A 240 -4.07 -15.98 -24.18
N GLY A 241 -3.22 -15.70 -23.21
CA GLY A 241 -2.08 -16.53 -22.82
C GLY A 241 -2.47 -17.77 -22.00
N LYS A 242 -3.76 -17.96 -21.69
CA LYS A 242 -4.29 -19.09 -20.90
C LYS A 242 -3.57 -19.24 -19.54
N TYR A 243 -3.34 -18.12 -18.87
CA TYR A 243 -2.86 -18.11 -17.49
C TYR A 243 -4.01 -18.50 -16.55
N HIS A 244 -3.67 -19.10 -15.40
CA HIS A 244 -4.66 -19.47 -14.39
C HIS A 244 -5.02 -18.29 -13.49
N MET A 245 -4.13 -17.30 -13.39
CA MET A 245 -4.35 -16.02 -12.74
C MET A 245 -3.29 -15.01 -13.21
N GLY A 246 -3.59 -13.73 -13.03
CA GLY A 246 -2.60 -12.66 -13.01
C GLY A 246 -2.67 -11.85 -11.73
N PHE A 247 -1.61 -11.14 -11.37
CA PHE A 247 -1.67 -10.10 -10.36
C PHE A 247 -0.79 -8.90 -10.72
N ALA A 248 -1.25 -7.71 -10.38
CA ALA A 248 -0.55 -6.46 -10.59
C ALA A 248 -0.16 -5.84 -9.25
N THR A 249 0.98 -5.13 -9.24
CA THR A 249 1.47 -4.39 -8.08
C THR A 249 1.63 -2.91 -8.41
N ASP A 250 1.43 -2.02 -7.43
CA ASP A 250 1.57 -0.57 -7.62
C ASP A 250 3.05 -0.11 -7.69
N GLY A 251 3.29 1.20 -7.75
CA GLY A 251 4.62 1.76 -8.01
C GLY A 251 5.71 1.35 -7.02
N ASP A 252 5.39 1.16 -5.73
CA ASP A 252 6.30 0.61 -4.71
C ASP A 252 5.97 -0.83 -4.29
N ALA A 253 5.08 -1.48 -5.05
CA ALA A 253 4.62 -2.85 -4.94
C ALA A 253 4.09 -3.29 -3.56
N ASP A 254 3.53 -2.35 -2.80
CA ASP A 254 2.88 -2.62 -1.52
C ASP A 254 1.38 -2.93 -1.68
N ARG A 255 0.80 -2.70 -2.85
CA ARG A 255 -0.60 -3.04 -3.19
C ARG A 255 -0.69 -4.19 -4.18
N VAL A 256 -1.84 -4.86 -4.18
CA VAL A 256 -2.19 -5.90 -5.16
C VAL A 256 -3.60 -5.74 -5.72
N GLY A 257 -3.74 -6.06 -7.00
CA GLY A 257 -5.00 -6.43 -7.65
C GLY A 257 -4.79 -7.70 -8.47
N ALA A 258 -5.79 -8.56 -8.59
CA ALA A 258 -5.65 -9.84 -9.29
C ALA A 258 -6.62 -9.97 -10.47
N ILE A 259 -6.28 -10.84 -11.41
CA ILE A 259 -7.12 -11.24 -12.54
C ILE A 259 -7.35 -12.75 -12.47
N ASP A 260 -8.60 -13.18 -12.59
CA ASP A 260 -8.94 -14.60 -12.70
C ASP A 260 -8.64 -15.17 -14.09
N GLU A 261 -8.77 -16.49 -14.26
CA GLU A 261 -8.48 -17.18 -15.52
C GLU A 261 -9.40 -16.77 -16.69
N LYS A 262 -10.48 -16.04 -16.41
CA LYS A 262 -11.44 -15.54 -17.40
C LYS A 262 -11.17 -14.08 -17.80
N GLY A 263 -10.19 -13.43 -17.17
CA GLY A 263 -9.88 -12.02 -17.38
C GLY A 263 -10.71 -11.07 -16.50
N ASN A 264 -11.41 -11.56 -15.48
CA ASN A 264 -12.16 -10.70 -14.57
C ASN A 264 -11.26 -10.16 -13.45
N PHE A 265 -11.47 -8.90 -13.09
CA PHE A 265 -10.79 -8.28 -11.96
C PHE A 265 -11.29 -8.81 -10.61
N VAL A 266 -10.33 -9.20 -9.78
CA VAL A 266 -10.53 -9.63 -8.40
C VAL A 266 -9.91 -8.56 -7.51
N ASP A 267 -10.79 -7.74 -6.94
CA ASP A 267 -10.41 -6.61 -6.10
C ASP A 267 -9.83 -7.04 -4.74
N SER A 268 -9.24 -6.06 -4.06
CA SER A 268 -8.62 -6.21 -2.74
C SER A 268 -9.57 -6.79 -1.67
N HIS A 269 -10.87 -6.51 -1.77
CA HIS A 269 -11.88 -6.97 -0.81
C HIS A 269 -12.06 -8.49 -0.94
N ARG A 270 -12.15 -8.98 -2.19
CA ARG A 270 -12.23 -10.40 -2.51
C ARG A 270 -10.94 -11.12 -2.16
N ILE A 271 -9.78 -10.55 -2.50
CA ILE A 271 -8.48 -11.11 -2.12
C ILE A 271 -8.39 -11.25 -0.59
N PHE A 272 -8.72 -10.20 0.15
CA PHE A 272 -8.75 -10.23 1.61
C PHE A 272 -9.65 -11.35 2.14
N ALA A 273 -10.87 -11.47 1.63
CA ALA A 273 -11.83 -12.48 2.07
C ALA A 273 -11.35 -13.91 1.78
N ILE A 274 -10.80 -14.17 0.58
CA ILE A 274 -10.23 -15.47 0.21
C ILE A 274 -9.11 -15.84 1.18
N LEU A 275 -8.21 -14.89 1.45
CA LEU A 275 -7.09 -15.10 2.35
C LEU A 275 -7.52 -15.29 3.79
N LEU A 276 -8.47 -14.49 4.31
CA LEU A 276 -9.00 -14.68 5.65
C LEU A 276 -9.56 -16.09 5.84
N LYS A 277 -10.39 -16.56 4.90
CA LYS A 277 -10.93 -17.93 4.93
C LYS A 277 -9.81 -18.96 4.93
N TYR A 278 -8.81 -18.82 4.05
CA TYR A 278 -7.67 -19.73 3.99
C TYR A 278 -6.84 -19.76 5.29
N LEU A 279 -6.50 -18.59 5.82
CA LEU A 279 -5.69 -18.42 7.02
C LEU A 279 -6.36 -19.04 8.26
N VAL A 280 -7.69 -18.92 8.36
CA VAL A 280 -8.48 -19.49 9.46
C VAL A 280 -8.72 -20.98 9.28
N GLU A 281 -9.19 -21.42 8.11
CA GLU A 281 -9.65 -22.80 7.91
C GLU A 281 -8.52 -23.78 7.61
N ARG A 282 -7.44 -23.33 6.95
CA ARG A 282 -6.36 -24.21 6.49
C ARG A 282 -5.06 -23.99 7.25
N LYS A 283 -4.69 -22.73 7.52
CA LYS A 283 -3.50 -22.43 8.34
C LYS A 283 -3.82 -22.40 9.85
N HIS A 284 -5.10 -22.49 10.24
CA HIS A 284 -5.56 -22.52 11.63
C HIS A 284 -5.06 -21.34 12.48
N LEU A 285 -4.81 -20.19 11.84
CA LEU A 285 -4.34 -19.01 12.52
C LEU A 285 -5.38 -18.48 13.50
N LYS A 286 -4.88 -17.96 14.62
CA LYS A 286 -5.68 -17.38 15.72
C LYS A 286 -5.27 -15.93 15.90
N GLY A 287 -6.24 -15.10 16.24
CA GLY A 287 -6.08 -13.66 16.40
C GLY A 287 -7.34 -12.92 15.97
N ALA A 288 -7.25 -11.59 15.92
CA ALA A 288 -8.30 -10.72 15.43
C ALA A 288 -8.09 -10.36 13.95
N VAL A 289 -9.11 -9.76 13.34
CA VAL A 289 -9.04 -9.17 12.00
C VAL A 289 -9.03 -7.65 12.13
N ALA A 290 -8.25 -6.95 11.30
CA ALA A 290 -8.27 -5.50 11.23
C ALA A 290 -8.63 -5.02 9.81
N LYS A 291 -9.50 -4.03 9.67
CA LYS A 291 -9.81 -3.44 8.35
C LYS A 291 -9.97 -1.92 8.45
N SER A 292 -9.68 -1.20 7.37
CA SER A 292 -10.11 0.18 7.27
C SER A 292 -11.63 0.26 7.02
N LEU A 293 -12.23 1.38 7.40
CA LEU A 293 -13.67 1.67 7.25
C LEU A 293 -14.20 1.46 5.81
N SER A 294 -13.33 1.64 4.81
CA SER A 294 -13.59 1.49 3.38
C SER A 294 -13.63 0.04 2.88
N VAL A 295 -13.17 -0.94 3.66
CA VAL A 295 -13.18 -2.35 3.29
C VAL A 295 -14.59 -2.94 3.45
N SER A 296 -14.88 -3.95 2.63
CA SER A 296 -16.18 -4.58 2.45
C SER A 296 -16.88 -5.02 3.74
N GLU A 297 -18.21 -4.92 3.77
CA GLU A 297 -19.08 -5.50 4.81
C GLU A 297 -19.21 -7.03 4.70
N LEU A 298 -18.56 -7.64 3.70
CA LEU A 298 -18.27 -9.07 3.67
C LEU A 298 -17.42 -9.50 4.88
N ILE A 299 -16.42 -8.70 5.27
CA ILE A 299 -15.47 -9.07 6.34
C ILE A 299 -16.14 -9.22 7.72
N PRO A 300 -17.01 -8.30 8.18
CA PRO A 300 -17.81 -8.47 9.39
C PRO A 300 -18.65 -9.76 9.40
N LYS A 301 -19.24 -10.15 8.26
CA LYS A 301 -20.01 -11.41 8.14
C LYS A 301 -19.11 -12.63 8.35
N MET A 302 -17.90 -12.62 7.77
CA MET A 302 -16.90 -13.68 7.96
C MET A 302 -16.44 -13.74 9.42
N CYS A 303 -16.11 -12.60 10.04
CA CYS A 303 -15.71 -12.52 11.44
C CYS A 303 -16.80 -13.07 12.37
N LYS A 304 -18.08 -12.73 12.13
CA LYS A 304 -19.21 -13.28 12.88
C LYS A 304 -19.32 -14.79 12.72
N LYS A 305 -19.18 -15.32 11.50
CA LYS A 305 -19.23 -16.77 11.23
C LYS A 305 -18.13 -17.54 11.99
N TYR A 306 -16.90 -17.02 11.97
CA TYR A 306 -15.75 -17.68 12.59
C TYR A 306 -15.59 -17.35 14.09
N GLY A 307 -16.45 -16.51 14.66
CA GLY A 307 -16.31 -16.05 16.04
C GLY A 307 -15.04 -15.24 16.29
N ILE A 308 -14.57 -14.48 15.29
CA ILE A 308 -13.33 -13.70 15.33
C ILE A 308 -13.63 -12.25 15.69
N GLN A 309 -12.87 -11.70 16.63
CA GLN A 309 -12.91 -10.28 16.94
C GLN A 309 -12.40 -9.46 15.75
N MET A 310 -13.10 -8.37 15.44
CA MET A 310 -12.71 -7.44 14.37
C MET A 310 -12.46 -6.05 14.94
N TYR A 311 -11.42 -5.39 14.44
CA TYR A 311 -11.13 -3.98 14.63
C TYR A 311 -11.34 -3.23 13.32
N GLU A 312 -12.01 -2.09 13.40
CA GLU A 312 -12.18 -1.17 12.26
C GLU A 312 -11.45 0.13 12.57
N THR A 313 -10.71 0.66 11.60
CA THR A 313 -9.92 1.90 11.75
C THR A 313 -10.29 2.93 10.67
N PRO A 314 -9.94 4.22 10.86
CA PRO A 314 -9.83 5.16 9.75
C PRO A 314 -8.95 4.61 8.61
N VAL A 315 -9.09 5.18 7.41
CA VAL A 315 -8.26 4.81 6.26
C VAL A 315 -6.83 5.29 6.46
N GLY A 316 -5.89 4.41 6.18
CA GLY A 316 -4.47 4.62 6.40
C GLY A 316 -3.84 3.44 7.12
N PHE A 317 -2.95 2.72 6.42
CA PHE A 317 -2.29 1.54 6.96
C PHE A 317 -1.53 1.77 8.27
N LYS A 318 -1.10 3.00 8.58
CA LYS A 318 -0.49 3.34 9.88
C LYS A 318 -1.35 2.94 11.09
N HIS A 319 -2.68 2.99 10.97
CA HIS A 319 -3.59 2.57 12.04
C HIS A 319 -3.66 1.04 12.16
N LEU A 320 -3.69 0.35 11.03
CA LEU A 320 -3.68 -1.11 10.96
C LEU A 320 -2.35 -1.69 11.45
N CYS A 321 -1.23 -1.07 11.04
CA CYS A 321 0.11 -1.42 11.49
C CYS A 321 0.23 -1.31 13.02
N LYS A 322 -0.28 -0.23 13.63
CA LYS A 322 -0.31 -0.09 15.10
C LYS A 322 -1.06 -1.24 15.77
N LEU A 323 -2.20 -1.66 15.22
CA LEU A 323 -2.91 -2.85 15.71
C LEU A 323 -2.10 -4.13 15.54
N MET A 324 -1.41 -4.31 14.41
CA MET A 324 -0.56 -5.50 14.16
C MET A 324 0.67 -5.56 15.05
N THR A 325 1.17 -4.42 15.54
CA THR A 325 2.32 -4.37 16.46
C THR A 325 1.91 -4.55 17.92
N GLU A 326 0.68 -4.15 18.29
CA GLU A 326 0.16 -4.24 19.66
C GLU A 326 -0.68 -5.49 19.94
N LYS A 327 -1.25 -6.11 18.89
CA LYS A 327 -2.22 -7.20 19.00
C LYS A 327 -1.88 -8.31 18.02
N ASN A 328 -2.38 -9.50 18.34
CA ASN A 328 -2.30 -10.63 17.43
C ASN A 328 -3.37 -10.52 16.34
N ILE A 329 -2.99 -9.97 15.18
CA ILE A 329 -3.87 -9.76 14.02
C ILE A 329 -3.56 -10.79 12.93
N ILE A 330 -4.55 -11.57 12.51
CA ILE A 330 -4.45 -12.60 11.45
C ILE A 330 -4.18 -11.94 10.09
N ILE A 331 -4.97 -10.93 9.78
CA ILE A 331 -4.94 -10.19 8.51
C ILE A 331 -5.42 -8.77 8.73
N ALA A 332 -4.74 -7.82 8.10
CA ALA A 332 -5.07 -6.41 8.08
C ALA A 332 -5.07 -5.87 6.65
N GLY A 333 -5.94 -4.92 6.33
CA GLY A 333 -5.99 -4.42 4.96
C GLY A 333 -6.91 -3.24 4.71
N GLU A 334 -6.69 -2.63 3.53
CA GLU A 334 -7.36 -1.45 3.01
C GLU A 334 -8.01 -1.76 1.65
N GLU A 335 -9.02 -0.98 1.27
CA GLU A 335 -9.70 -1.10 -0.03
C GLU A 335 -8.76 -0.86 -1.20
N SER A 336 -7.67 -0.13 -0.96
CA SER A 336 -6.69 0.26 -1.97
C SER A 336 -5.75 -0.87 -2.44
N GLY A 337 -5.91 -2.10 -1.96
CA GLY A 337 -5.05 -3.24 -2.33
C GLY A 337 -3.90 -3.50 -1.36
N GLY A 338 -3.77 -2.68 -0.32
CA GLY A 338 -2.82 -2.90 0.76
C GLY A 338 -3.28 -3.97 1.73
N ILE A 339 -2.58 -5.12 1.79
CA ILE A 339 -2.92 -6.24 2.69
C ILE A 339 -1.65 -6.74 3.38
N ALA A 340 -1.75 -7.04 4.68
CA ALA A 340 -0.71 -7.69 5.46
C ALA A 340 -1.30 -8.86 6.26
N VAL A 341 -0.47 -9.87 6.53
CA VAL A 341 -0.89 -11.09 7.23
C VAL A 341 0.06 -11.45 8.37
N GLN A 342 -0.48 -12.14 9.37
CA GLN A 342 0.28 -12.69 10.48
C GLN A 342 1.44 -13.58 10.00
N GLY A 343 2.58 -13.51 10.67
CA GLY A 343 3.77 -14.28 10.31
C GLY A 343 4.61 -13.67 9.16
N HIS A 344 4.13 -12.58 8.55
CA HIS A 344 4.91 -11.78 7.61
C HIS A 344 5.41 -10.46 8.25
N LEU A 345 5.09 -9.32 7.66
CA LEU A 345 5.45 -7.98 8.13
C LEU A 345 4.18 -7.24 8.56
N PRO A 346 4.24 -6.32 9.54
CA PRO A 346 3.17 -5.36 9.79
C PRO A 346 3.20 -4.24 8.72
N GLU A 347 3.35 -4.63 7.46
CA GLU A 347 3.46 -3.78 6.29
C GLU A 347 2.74 -4.45 5.12
N ARG A 348 2.21 -3.65 4.21
CA ARG A 348 1.56 -4.15 3.01
C ARG A 348 2.61 -4.75 2.07
N ASP A 349 2.26 -5.86 1.42
CA ASP A 349 3.16 -6.52 0.47
C ASP A 349 2.38 -7.15 -0.69
N GLY A 350 2.29 -6.44 -1.81
CA GLY A 350 1.52 -6.91 -2.96
C GLY A 350 2.07 -8.18 -3.61
N ILE A 351 3.40 -8.35 -3.59
CA ILE A 351 4.07 -9.52 -4.16
C ILE A 351 3.79 -10.76 -3.30
N PHE A 352 3.99 -10.65 -1.99
CA PHE A 352 3.71 -11.74 -1.05
C PHE A 352 2.23 -12.15 -1.11
N ILE A 353 1.31 -11.18 -1.15
CA ILE A 353 -0.12 -11.44 -1.20
C ILE A 353 -0.54 -12.07 -2.53
N GLY A 354 0.04 -11.65 -3.66
CA GLY A 354 -0.17 -12.28 -4.96
C GLY A 354 0.23 -13.75 -4.98
N PHE A 355 1.39 -14.09 -4.40
CA PHE A 355 1.83 -15.47 -4.28
C PHE A 355 1.07 -16.27 -3.22
N LEU A 356 0.65 -15.66 -2.11
CA LEU A 356 -0.21 -16.31 -1.13
C LEU A 356 -1.57 -16.67 -1.74
N LEU A 357 -2.12 -15.82 -2.61
CA LEU A 357 -3.33 -16.14 -3.37
C LEU A 357 -3.11 -17.34 -4.31
N ALA A 358 -1.96 -17.39 -4.99
CA ALA A 358 -1.59 -18.55 -5.81
C ALA A 358 -1.43 -19.84 -4.97
N GLU A 359 -0.88 -19.74 -3.76
CA GLU A 359 -0.85 -20.84 -2.80
C GLU A 359 -2.26 -21.32 -2.44
N VAL A 360 -3.21 -20.42 -2.17
CA VAL A 360 -4.61 -20.80 -1.91
C VAL A 360 -5.18 -21.61 -3.08
N MET A 361 -4.98 -21.15 -4.31
CA MET A 361 -5.41 -21.87 -5.50
C MET A 361 -4.77 -23.27 -5.60
N ALA A 362 -3.48 -23.38 -5.31
CA ALA A 362 -2.76 -24.64 -5.36
C ALA A 362 -3.23 -25.63 -4.28
N VAL A 363 -3.41 -25.18 -3.03
CA VAL A 363 -3.89 -26.00 -1.92
C VAL A 363 -5.34 -26.44 -2.11
N ARG A 364 -6.19 -25.53 -2.62
CA ARG A 364 -7.61 -25.80 -2.81
C ARG A 364 -7.89 -26.52 -4.13
N ARG A 365 -6.93 -26.55 -5.06
CA ARG A 365 -7.09 -27.04 -6.45
C ARG A 365 -8.32 -26.42 -7.13
N LYS A 366 -8.49 -25.12 -6.93
CA LYS A 366 -9.61 -24.33 -7.49
C LYS A 366 -9.07 -23.16 -8.29
N LYS A 367 -9.80 -22.80 -9.34
CA LYS A 367 -9.59 -21.58 -10.10
C LYS A 367 -9.93 -20.36 -9.25
N LEU A 368 -9.35 -19.20 -9.58
CA LEU A 368 -9.61 -17.98 -8.83
C LEU A 368 -11.09 -17.58 -8.92
N SER A 369 -11.72 -17.73 -10.09
CA SER A 369 -13.15 -17.45 -10.24
C SER A 369 -14.05 -18.36 -9.40
N GLU A 370 -13.63 -19.60 -9.13
CA GLU A 370 -14.33 -20.56 -8.26
C GLU A 370 -14.20 -20.19 -6.78
N LEU A 371 -13.03 -19.68 -6.37
CA LEU A 371 -12.83 -19.18 -5.00
C LEU A 371 -13.69 -17.94 -4.73
N VAL A 372 -13.80 -17.03 -5.71
CA VAL A 372 -14.72 -15.87 -5.62
C VAL A 372 -16.17 -16.33 -5.54
N LYS A 373 -16.57 -17.30 -6.38
CA LYS A 373 -17.92 -17.85 -6.34
C LYS A 373 -18.25 -18.50 -4.99
N GLU A 374 -17.32 -19.27 -4.42
CA GLU A 374 -17.48 -19.88 -3.09
C GLU A 374 -17.74 -18.84 -2.00
N LEU A 375 -17.03 -17.70 -2.04
CA LEU A 375 -17.30 -16.59 -1.12
C LEU A 375 -18.71 -16.01 -1.27
N PHE A 376 -19.17 -15.80 -2.50
CA PHE A 376 -20.49 -15.25 -2.75
C PHE A 376 -21.61 -16.22 -2.39
N ASP A 377 -21.45 -17.51 -2.69
CA ASP A 377 -22.40 -18.55 -2.30
C ASP A 377 -22.57 -18.59 -0.76
N GLU A 378 -21.49 -18.32 -0.01
CA GLU A 378 -21.47 -18.42 1.45
C GLU A 378 -21.91 -17.13 2.18
N PHE A 379 -21.58 -15.95 1.66
CA PHE A 379 -21.75 -14.67 2.37
C PHE A 379 -22.60 -13.62 1.62
N GLY A 380 -23.10 -13.99 0.45
CA GLY A 380 -23.80 -13.13 -0.49
C GLY A 380 -22.85 -12.37 -1.42
N GLU A 381 -23.39 -11.87 -2.53
CA GLU A 381 -22.64 -11.05 -3.47
C GLU A 381 -22.27 -9.69 -2.87
N HIS A 382 -21.03 -9.27 -3.12
CA HIS A 382 -20.54 -7.94 -2.81
C HIS A 382 -19.75 -7.41 -3.99
N HIS A 383 -20.17 -6.24 -4.45
CA HIS A 383 -19.56 -5.51 -5.54
C HIS A 383 -19.16 -4.14 -5.03
N PHE A 384 -17.98 -3.69 -5.44
CA PHE A 384 -17.41 -2.43 -5.01
C PHE A 384 -17.11 -1.54 -6.21
N GLY A 385 -17.22 -0.23 -6.02
CA GLY A 385 -16.80 0.74 -7.01
C GLY A 385 -16.34 2.04 -6.36
N ARG A 386 -15.43 2.73 -7.05
CA ARG A 386 -14.86 4.02 -6.66
C ARG A 386 -14.91 5.00 -7.81
N ILE A 387 -15.27 6.24 -7.54
CA ILE A 387 -15.14 7.38 -8.47
C ILE A 387 -14.36 8.48 -7.77
N ASP A 388 -13.29 8.93 -8.41
CA ASP A 388 -12.51 10.09 -7.96
C ASP A 388 -12.92 11.30 -8.80
N LYS A 389 -13.45 12.35 -8.16
CA LYS A 389 -13.93 13.56 -8.83
C LYS A 389 -13.02 14.74 -8.48
N HIS A 390 -12.34 15.27 -9.50
CA HIS A 390 -11.61 16.53 -9.39
C HIS A 390 -12.61 17.66 -9.29
N LEU A 391 -12.51 18.46 -8.23
CA LEU A 391 -13.46 19.51 -7.91
C LEU A 391 -12.69 20.76 -7.50
N THR A 392 -13.24 21.92 -7.82
CA THR A 392 -12.80 23.18 -7.20
C THR A 392 -13.04 23.15 -5.70
N GLN A 393 -12.35 24.00 -4.94
CA GLN A 393 -12.51 24.07 -3.49
C GLN A 393 -13.96 24.38 -3.08
N SER A 394 -14.64 25.28 -3.79
CA SER A 394 -16.04 25.63 -3.54
C SER A 394 -16.99 24.44 -3.78
N GLU A 395 -16.79 23.69 -4.86
CA GLU A 395 -17.57 22.47 -5.13
C GLU A 395 -17.33 21.39 -4.07
N LYS A 396 -16.07 21.21 -3.65
CA LYS A 396 -15.70 20.29 -2.57
C LYS A 396 -16.43 20.63 -1.27
N GLU A 397 -16.46 21.90 -0.89
CA GLU A 397 -17.17 22.37 0.31
C GLU A 397 -18.67 22.14 0.20
N LYS A 398 -19.27 22.42 -0.96
CA LYS A 398 -20.70 22.17 -1.20
C LYS A 398 -21.06 20.69 -1.03
N VAL A 399 -20.30 19.80 -1.67
CA VAL A 399 -20.51 18.35 -1.58
C VAL A 399 -20.35 17.87 -0.14
N MET A 400 -19.25 18.26 0.52
CA MET A 400 -19.01 17.85 1.91
C MET A 400 -20.06 18.40 2.86
N LYS A 401 -20.57 19.63 2.64
CA LYS A 401 -21.66 20.22 3.43
C LYS A 401 -22.94 19.38 3.32
N PHE A 402 -23.30 18.92 2.12
CA PHE A 402 -24.45 18.03 1.94
C PHE A 402 -24.31 16.74 2.75
N PHE A 403 -23.18 16.03 2.64
CA PHE A 403 -22.98 14.78 3.35
C PHE A 403 -22.83 14.96 4.87
N ASN A 404 -22.17 16.03 5.31
CA ASN A 404 -22.04 16.38 6.73
C ASN A 404 -23.39 16.76 7.38
N ALA A 405 -24.38 17.18 6.59
CA ALA A 405 -25.74 17.40 7.06
C ALA A 405 -26.51 16.09 7.36
N LYS A 406 -25.86 14.93 7.20
CA LYS A 406 -26.40 13.60 7.52
C LYS A 406 -27.74 13.34 6.81
N PRO A 407 -27.76 13.35 5.47
CA PRO A 407 -28.99 13.25 4.71
C PRO A 407 -29.69 11.91 4.98
N LYS A 408 -31.02 11.94 5.13
CA LYS A 408 -31.84 10.71 5.28
C LYS A 408 -31.89 9.90 3.98
N LYS A 409 -31.56 10.52 2.84
CA LYS A 409 -31.61 9.90 1.52
C LYS A 409 -30.54 10.49 0.59
N VAL A 410 -29.98 9.66 -0.29
CA VAL A 410 -29.12 10.10 -1.41
C VAL A 410 -29.68 9.51 -2.70
N GLY A 411 -30.17 10.35 -3.61
CA GLY A 411 -30.91 9.89 -4.80
C GLY A 411 -32.14 9.06 -4.40
N SER A 412 -32.22 7.81 -4.84
CA SER A 412 -33.28 6.85 -4.47
C SER A 412 -32.98 6.03 -3.22
N PHE A 413 -31.81 6.20 -2.59
CA PHE A 413 -31.33 5.33 -1.50
C PHE A 413 -31.61 5.93 -0.13
N GLU A 414 -32.47 5.27 0.64
CA GLU A 414 -32.72 5.60 2.05
C GLU A 414 -31.50 5.22 2.91
N ILE A 415 -31.14 6.09 3.85
CA ILE A 415 -29.98 5.92 4.73
C ILE A 415 -30.42 5.36 6.08
N THR A 416 -29.91 4.19 6.44
CA THR A 416 -30.26 3.47 7.68
C THR A 416 -29.30 3.78 8.83
N ARG A 417 -28.05 4.10 8.52
CA ARG A 417 -27.00 4.44 9.49
C ARG A 417 -25.95 5.34 8.84
N ILE A 418 -25.35 6.23 9.62
CA ILE A 418 -24.23 7.07 9.19
C ILE A 418 -23.06 6.89 10.15
N ASP A 419 -21.87 6.75 9.59
CA ASP A 419 -20.61 6.73 10.32
C ASP A 419 -19.72 7.86 9.80
N THR A 420 -19.24 8.71 10.70
CA THR A 420 -18.40 9.88 10.39
C THR A 420 -16.97 9.74 10.91
N THR A 421 -16.50 8.52 11.17
CA THR A 421 -15.16 8.23 11.70
C THR A 421 -14.06 8.70 10.75
N ASP A 422 -14.25 8.54 9.44
CA ASP A 422 -13.33 9.04 8.40
C ASP A 422 -14.08 9.31 7.09
N GLY A 423 -14.48 10.57 6.90
CA GLY A 423 -15.44 10.97 5.88
C GLY A 423 -16.87 10.73 6.32
N VAL A 424 -17.78 10.49 5.36
CA VAL A 424 -19.19 10.20 5.63
C VAL A 424 -19.57 8.88 4.98
N LYS A 425 -19.66 7.80 5.76
CA LYS A 425 -20.15 6.49 5.33
C LYS A 425 -21.65 6.40 5.60
N LEU A 426 -22.45 6.22 4.57
CA LEU A 426 -23.91 6.11 4.64
C LEU A 426 -24.31 4.68 4.29
N TYR A 427 -24.86 3.97 5.26
CA TYR A 427 -25.37 2.61 5.07
C TYR A 427 -26.78 2.67 4.48
N THR A 428 -27.05 1.79 3.54
CA THR A 428 -28.35 1.61 2.88
C THR A 428 -28.83 0.18 3.11
N ASN A 429 -30.01 -0.18 2.59
CA ASN A 429 -30.43 -1.57 2.58
C ASN A 429 -29.54 -2.38 1.60
N ASN A 430 -28.75 -3.32 2.14
CA ASN A 430 -27.78 -4.14 1.40
C ASN A 430 -26.74 -3.30 0.61
N GLY A 431 -26.11 -2.33 1.28
CA GLY A 431 -25.01 -1.57 0.70
C GLY A 431 -24.56 -0.40 1.57
N TRP A 432 -23.54 0.32 1.11
CA TRP A 432 -23.11 1.59 1.68
C TRP A 432 -22.46 2.49 0.64
N MET A 433 -22.47 3.80 0.89
CA MET A 433 -21.67 4.81 0.20
C MET A 433 -20.67 5.43 1.17
N LEU A 434 -19.49 5.81 0.71
CA LEU A 434 -18.53 6.58 1.51
C LEU A 434 -18.04 7.76 0.69
N VAL A 435 -18.03 8.93 1.31
CA VAL A 435 -17.53 10.17 0.69
C VAL A 435 -16.37 10.71 1.51
N ARG A 436 -15.22 10.84 0.85
CA ARG A 436 -13.97 11.29 1.48
C ARG A 436 -13.26 12.34 0.65
N ALA A 437 -12.97 13.47 1.26
CA ALA A 437 -12.07 14.46 0.70
C ALA A 437 -10.64 13.92 0.68
N SER A 438 -9.94 14.03 -0.45
CA SER A 438 -8.50 13.77 -0.48
C SER A 438 -7.75 14.86 0.28
N GLY A 439 -6.72 14.44 1.02
CA GLY A 439 -5.82 15.32 1.77
C GLY A 439 -4.60 15.80 0.99
N THR A 440 -4.25 15.11 -0.11
CA THR A 440 -3.05 15.38 -0.93
C THR A 440 -3.38 15.82 -2.35
N GLU A 441 -4.62 15.61 -2.80
CA GLU A 441 -5.07 15.93 -4.16
C GLU A 441 -6.38 16.75 -4.10
N PRO A 442 -6.63 17.64 -5.07
CA PRO A 442 -7.86 18.45 -5.14
C PRO A 442 -9.06 17.63 -5.65
N LEU A 443 -9.38 16.53 -4.96
CA LEU A 443 -10.46 15.62 -5.34
C LEU A 443 -11.29 15.13 -4.14
N ILE A 444 -12.51 14.68 -4.43
CA ILE A 444 -13.34 13.86 -3.53
C ILE A 444 -13.40 12.43 -4.09
N ARG A 445 -13.23 11.45 -3.21
CA ARG A 445 -13.43 10.03 -3.51
C ARG A 445 -14.82 9.59 -3.05
N PHE A 446 -15.56 9.00 -3.97
CA PHE A 446 -16.85 8.37 -3.72
C PHE A 446 -16.69 6.87 -3.86
N TYR A 447 -17.09 6.15 -2.83
CA TYR A 447 -17.07 4.69 -2.83
C TYR A 447 -18.48 4.18 -2.68
N ALA A 448 -18.77 3.01 -3.25
CA ALA A 448 -20.01 2.29 -2.97
C ALA A 448 -19.76 0.79 -2.95
N GLU A 449 -20.50 0.12 -2.08
CA GLU A 449 -20.65 -1.33 -2.08
C GLU A 449 -22.13 -1.70 -2.15
N ALA A 450 -22.44 -2.73 -2.93
CA ALA A 450 -23.78 -3.28 -3.04
C ALA A 450 -23.80 -4.75 -3.48
N ASP A 451 -24.99 -5.35 -3.45
CA ASP A 451 -25.29 -6.72 -3.87
C ASP A 451 -25.29 -6.94 -5.41
N SER A 452 -25.07 -5.90 -6.21
CA SER A 452 -24.93 -6.02 -7.67
C SER A 452 -24.11 -4.88 -8.27
N PRO A 453 -23.40 -5.11 -9.41
CA PRO A 453 -22.64 -4.06 -10.09
C PRO A 453 -23.53 -2.88 -10.52
N LYS A 454 -24.77 -3.15 -10.95
CA LYS A 454 -25.74 -2.13 -11.36
C LYS A 454 -26.11 -1.20 -10.20
N LYS A 455 -26.33 -1.75 -9.01
CA LYS A 455 -26.66 -0.94 -7.81
C LYS A 455 -25.47 -0.11 -7.35
N VAL A 456 -24.24 -0.64 -7.42
CA VAL A 456 -23.01 0.14 -7.19
C VAL A 456 -22.95 1.36 -8.10
N GLN A 457 -23.15 1.18 -9.42
CA GLN A 457 -23.15 2.29 -10.37
C GLN A 457 -24.24 3.33 -10.07
N GLN A 458 -25.45 2.88 -9.71
CA GLN A 458 -26.54 3.78 -9.33
C GLN A 458 -26.22 4.58 -8.05
N MET A 459 -25.62 3.93 -7.04
CA MET A 459 -25.21 4.58 -5.78
C MET A 459 -24.12 5.62 -6.04
N LEU A 460 -23.08 5.27 -6.80
CA LEU A 460 -22.01 6.21 -7.19
C LEU A 460 -22.55 7.37 -8.02
N LYS A 461 -23.46 7.12 -8.96
CA LYS A 461 -24.11 8.19 -9.73
C LYS A 461 -24.89 9.11 -8.82
N ALA A 462 -25.72 8.58 -7.92
CA ALA A 462 -26.49 9.39 -6.97
C ALA A 462 -25.59 10.25 -6.06
N ALA A 463 -24.49 9.67 -5.57
CA ALA A 463 -23.56 10.37 -4.68
C ALA A 463 -22.72 11.44 -5.39
N THR A 464 -22.49 11.33 -6.71
CA THR A 464 -21.67 12.29 -7.47
C THR A 464 -22.46 13.45 -8.07
N THR A 465 -23.80 13.41 -7.99
CA THR A 465 -24.74 14.41 -8.55
C THR A 465 -25.39 15.33 -7.52
N VAL A 466 -25.03 15.23 -6.23
CA VAL A 466 -25.57 16.09 -5.15
C VAL A 466 -25.02 17.50 -5.14
#